data_AF-A0A2N0PRF5-F1
#
_entry.id   AF-A0A2N0PRF5-F1
#
_cell.length_a   1.000
_cell.length_b   1.000
_cell.length_c   1.000
_cell.angle_alpha   90.00
_cell.angle_beta   90.00
_cell.angle_gamma   90.00
#
_symmetry.space_group_name_H-M   'P 1'
#
loop_
_entity.id
_entity.type
_entity.pdbx_description
1 polymer ?
#
loop_
_entity_poly.entity_id
_entity_poly.type
_entity_poly.pdbx_seq_one_letter_code
_entity_poly.pdbx_strand_id
1 'polypeptide(L)'
;MFKVTFTCLLNDKVLCDKAQKAFDRASNSITNTLKLKEQVTINATFFDFCGEGKNDLECPLEAIATIGETSPKRFYSLLSDDDKMERIYPQALVKQFQFPEHPQYDDFDIIIRFNSRVRFYFPEDTTPIGPKQYDFEFTVTHELLHGLGFYSLWQPLPFDETNDLRALCPPIVVINSGKDGKVDSDSPDEPLTVKESIFDKYMIRLDNGSFISEYTKKMQNYVSSNEKATLQDFLESQFPIMRTMFLLATRPKSLGFLPHNSKSINDAVILETSIPGYQPGSSVSHVDLSTYNNTSDYLMAYKGTPGRTTTDFISIGGNYPGGVIGPKTKSILESIGYATEEYPEPIKPQPFVKSSAKHNSAVPISAISNSVIFSQFYIMIFVIVILL
;
A
#
# COMPACT_ATOMS: atom_id res chain seq x y z
N MET A 1 -9.29 18.36 -4.93
CA MET A 1 -8.12 18.08 -4.08
C MET A 1 -7.21 16.99 -4.64
N PHE A 2 -7.67 16.16 -5.59
CA PHE A 2 -6.76 15.37 -6.43
C PHE A 2 -6.49 16.10 -7.75
N LYS A 3 -5.30 15.87 -8.33
CA LYS A 3 -4.96 16.27 -9.70
C LYS A 3 -4.46 15.06 -10.45
N VAL A 4 -5.25 14.61 -11.42
CA VAL A 4 -4.97 13.42 -12.21
C VAL A 4 -4.35 13.84 -13.54
N THR A 5 -3.11 13.41 -13.78
CA THR A 5 -2.52 13.40 -15.12
C THR A 5 -2.81 12.04 -15.72
N PHE A 6 -3.82 11.98 -16.59
CA PHE A 6 -4.30 10.73 -17.18
C PHE A 6 -3.74 10.52 -18.59
N THR A 7 -3.23 9.32 -18.83
CA THR A 7 -2.75 8.87 -20.13
C THR A 7 -3.54 7.63 -20.56
N CYS A 8 -4.34 7.76 -21.60
CA CYS A 8 -5.02 6.61 -22.21
C CYS A 8 -4.26 6.19 -23.47
N LEU A 9 -3.76 4.95 -23.50
CA LEU A 9 -3.00 4.42 -24.64
C LEU A 9 -3.89 3.67 -25.64
N LEU A 10 -5.20 3.89 -25.58
CA LEU A 10 -6.18 3.29 -26.48
C LEU A 10 -6.60 4.27 -27.58
N ASN A 11 -6.97 3.71 -28.73
CA ASN A 11 -7.57 4.47 -29.82
C ASN A 11 -9.05 4.82 -29.56
N ASP A 12 -9.73 4.08 -28.67
CA ASP A 12 -11.13 4.34 -28.29
C ASP A 12 -11.24 5.55 -27.35
N LYS A 13 -11.48 6.73 -27.93
CA LYS A 13 -11.63 7.98 -27.18
C LYS A 13 -12.83 8.00 -26.26
N VAL A 14 -13.93 7.34 -26.62
CA VAL A 14 -15.14 7.31 -25.79
C VAL A 14 -14.86 6.51 -24.51
N LEU A 15 -14.19 5.37 -24.63
CA LEU A 15 -13.77 4.59 -23.48
C LEU A 15 -12.74 5.35 -22.62
N CYS A 16 -11.76 6.01 -23.24
CA CYS A 16 -10.80 6.84 -22.52
C CYS A 16 -11.49 7.96 -21.71
N ASP A 17 -12.47 8.64 -22.29
CA ASP A 17 -13.22 9.70 -21.61
C ASP A 17 -14.02 9.17 -20.41
N LYS A 18 -14.61 7.97 -20.53
CA LYS A 18 -15.30 7.31 -19.41
C LYS A 18 -14.32 6.93 -18.30
N ALA A 19 -13.14 6.42 -18.65
CA ALA A 19 -12.09 6.11 -17.68
C ALA A 19 -11.61 7.37 -16.93
N GLN A 20 -11.36 8.48 -17.64
CA GLN A 20 -11.04 9.77 -17.01
C GLN A 20 -12.12 10.21 -16.01
N LYS A 21 -13.40 10.16 -16.41
CA LYS A 21 -14.50 10.57 -15.53
C LYS A 21 -14.64 9.70 -14.28
N ALA A 22 -14.28 8.43 -14.36
CA ALA A 22 -14.25 7.56 -13.19
C ALA A 22 -13.17 8.00 -12.18
N PHE A 23 -12.00 8.47 -12.64
CA PHE A 23 -11.00 9.08 -11.76
C PHE A 23 -11.54 10.34 -11.06
N ASP A 24 -12.30 11.17 -11.78
CA ASP A 24 -12.90 12.37 -11.18
C ASP A 24 -13.90 12.00 -10.08
N ARG A 25 -14.75 10.99 -10.32
CA ARG A 25 -15.73 10.50 -9.33
C ARG A 25 -15.08 9.85 -8.13
N ALA A 26 -14.12 8.95 -8.35
CA ALA A 26 -13.35 8.32 -7.28
C ALA A 26 -12.62 9.36 -6.42
N SER A 27 -12.00 10.35 -7.06
CA SER A 27 -11.37 11.48 -6.38
C SER A 27 -12.37 12.25 -5.51
N ASN A 28 -13.57 12.54 -6.03
CA ASN A 28 -14.61 13.22 -5.27
C ASN A 28 -15.05 12.41 -4.06
N SER A 29 -15.28 11.10 -4.23
CA SER A 29 -15.65 10.18 -3.13
C SER A 29 -14.61 10.18 -2.01
N ILE A 30 -13.32 10.15 -2.34
CA ILE A 30 -12.24 10.24 -1.35
C ILE A 30 -12.23 11.60 -0.66
N THR A 31 -12.39 12.70 -1.41
CA THR A 31 -12.34 14.07 -0.82
C THR A 31 -13.57 14.43 0.00
N ASN A 32 -14.69 13.73 -0.20
CA ASN A 32 -15.86 13.83 0.67
C ASN A 32 -15.64 13.12 2.01
N THR A 33 -14.67 12.20 2.07
CA THR A 33 -14.32 11.46 3.28
C THR A 33 -13.13 12.09 4.02
N LEU A 34 -12.09 12.50 3.28
CA LEU A 34 -10.82 12.97 3.83
C LEU A 34 -10.67 14.49 3.71
N LYS A 35 -10.24 15.14 4.79
CA LYS A 35 -9.83 16.54 4.84
C LYS A 35 -8.38 16.69 4.39
N LEU A 36 -8.15 16.61 3.09
CA LEU A 36 -6.82 16.86 2.52
C LEU A 36 -6.43 18.32 2.70
N LYS A 37 -5.20 18.55 3.19
CA LYS A 37 -4.62 19.89 3.38
C LYS A 37 -3.80 20.33 2.17
N GLU A 38 -3.29 19.37 1.40
CA GLU A 38 -2.54 19.60 0.16
C GLU A 38 -3.07 18.71 -0.97
N GLN A 39 -2.89 19.17 -2.22
CA GLN A 39 -3.32 18.43 -3.40
C GLN A 39 -2.52 17.13 -3.56
N VAL A 40 -3.23 16.01 -3.80
CA VAL A 40 -2.63 14.73 -4.16
C VAL A 40 -2.52 14.62 -5.68
N THR A 41 -1.31 14.46 -6.20
CA THR A 41 -1.03 14.37 -7.64
C THR A 41 -0.89 12.91 -8.09
N ILE A 42 -1.59 12.54 -9.16
CA ILE A 42 -1.66 11.17 -9.66
C ILE A 42 -1.15 11.11 -11.10
N ASN A 43 -0.28 10.13 -11.39
CA ASN A 43 0.05 9.71 -12.74
C ASN A 43 -0.72 8.42 -13.07
N ALA A 44 -1.78 8.57 -13.87
CA ALA A 44 -2.71 7.49 -14.19
C ALA A 44 -2.56 7.03 -15.64
N THR A 45 -2.46 5.72 -15.87
CA THR A 45 -2.42 5.15 -17.22
C THR A 45 -3.48 4.08 -17.43
N PHE A 46 -4.21 4.14 -18.55
CA PHE A 46 -5.15 3.10 -18.97
C PHE A 46 -4.70 2.48 -20.29
N PHE A 47 -4.35 1.20 -20.28
CA PHE A 47 -3.73 0.53 -21.42
C PHE A 47 -3.85 -1.00 -21.34
N ASP A 48 -3.55 -1.67 -22.45
CA ASP A 48 -3.51 -3.14 -22.50
C ASP A 48 -2.23 -3.66 -21.86
N PHE A 49 -2.33 -4.35 -20.72
CA PHE A 49 -1.18 -4.87 -19.98
C PHE A 49 -0.40 -5.93 -20.76
N CYS A 50 -1.03 -6.61 -21.72
CA CYS A 50 -0.40 -7.58 -22.58
C CYS A 50 0.41 -6.93 -23.72
N GLY A 51 0.12 -5.66 -24.01
CA GLY A 51 0.61 -4.92 -25.18
C GLY A 51 -0.37 -4.96 -26.35
N GLU A 52 -0.41 -3.87 -27.10
CA GLU A 52 -1.31 -3.69 -28.24
C GLU A 52 -1.13 -4.80 -29.30
N GLY A 53 -2.25 -5.39 -29.72
CA GLY A 53 -2.29 -6.39 -30.80
C GLY A 53 -1.92 -7.82 -30.41
N LYS A 54 -1.50 -8.08 -29.15
CA LYS A 54 -1.27 -9.45 -28.69
C LYS A 54 -2.58 -10.17 -28.43
N ASN A 55 -2.63 -11.48 -28.64
CA ASN A 55 -3.79 -12.29 -28.24
C ASN A 55 -3.66 -12.74 -26.77
N ASP A 56 -4.69 -13.40 -26.23
CA ASP A 56 -4.68 -13.89 -24.83
C ASP A 56 -3.71 -15.05 -24.60
N LEU A 57 -3.35 -15.82 -25.64
CA LEU A 57 -2.39 -16.92 -25.53
C LEU A 57 -0.94 -16.44 -25.34
N GLU A 58 -0.64 -15.25 -25.85
CA GLU A 58 0.67 -14.58 -25.77
C GLU A 58 0.79 -13.66 -24.55
N CYS A 59 -0.30 -13.47 -23.82
CA CYS A 59 -0.31 -12.61 -22.65
C CYS A 59 0.12 -13.40 -21.41
N PRO A 60 1.08 -12.87 -20.60
CA PRO A 60 1.39 -13.46 -19.31
C PRO A 60 0.14 -13.60 -18.44
N LEU A 61 -0.04 -14.74 -17.77
CA LEU A 61 -1.22 -15.01 -16.94
C LEU A 61 -1.47 -13.89 -15.92
N GLU A 62 -0.41 -13.37 -15.31
CA GLU A 62 -0.49 -12.24 -14.38
C GLU A 62 -1.07 -10.99 -15.04
N ALA A 63 -0.63 -10.64 -16.25
CA ALA A 63 -1.15 -9.51 -17.00
C ALA A 63 -2.63 -9.69 -17.43
N ILE A 64 -3.10 -10.92 -17.62
CA ILE A 64 -4.53 -11.22 -17.85
C ILE A 64 -5.33 -11.06 -16.56
N ALA A 65 -4.77 -11.54 -15.46
CA ALA A 65 -5.46 -11.63 -14.18
C ALA A 65 -5.51 -10.27 -13.47
N THR A 66 -4.54 -9.39 -13.67
CA THR A 66 -4.50 -8.05 -13.06
C THR A 66 -5.51 -7.10 -13.67
N ILE A 67 -6.35 -6.48 -12.83
CA ILE A 67 -7.28 -5.42 -13.24
C ILE A 67 -6.72 -4.02 -13.05
N GLY A 68 -5.92 -3.83 -12.00
CA GLY A 68 -5.32 -2.57 -11.62
C GLY A 68 -4.03 -2.82 -10.85
N GLU A 69 -3.09 -1.90 -10.99
CA GLU A 69 -1.89 -1.85 -10.16
C GLU A 69 -1.65 -0.41 -9.70
N THR A 70 -1.27 -0.23 -8.44
CA THR A 70 -0.95 1.09 -7.88
C THR A 70 0.20 1.04 -6.91
N SER A 71 0.93 2.14 -6.82
CA SER A 71 1.96 2.35 -5.80
C SER A 71 2.09 3.84 -5.46
N PRO A 72 2.43 4.18 -4.22
CA PRO A 72 2.94 5.50 -3.91
C PRO A 72 4.22 5.74 -4.71
N LYS A 73 4.33 6.90 -5.35
CA LYS A 73 5.50 7.24 -6.17
C LYS A 73 6.76 7.42 -5.33
N ARG A 74 6.58 7.89 -4.10
CA ARG A 74 7.66 8.23 -3.18
C ARG A 74 7.28 7.96 -1.74
N PHE A 75 8.30 7.61 -0.96
CA PHE A 75 8.23 7.34 0.47
C PHE A 75 9.15 8.26 1.26
N TYR A 76 8.79 8.52 2.51
CA TYR A 76 9.64 9.17 3.50
C TYR A 76 9.73 8.30 4.74
N SER A 77 10.88 8.35 5.40
CA SER A 77 11.04 7.76 6.72
C SER A 77 10.87 8.84 7.79
N LEU A 78 9.91 8.64 8.70
CA LEU A 78 9.61 9.59 9.77
C LEU A 78 9.55 8.87 11.12
N LEU A 79 9.99 9.56 12.16
CA LEU A 79 10.01 9.05 13.53
C LEU A 79 8.60 9.16 14.12
N SER A 80 8.00 8.05 14.54
CA SER A 80 6.72 8.09 15.24
C SER A 80 6.83 8.76 16.60
N ASP A 81 5.83 9.58 16.94
CA ASP A 81 5.84 10.41 18.14
C ASP A 81 5.81 9.62 19.45
N ASP A 82 5.10 8.50 19.45
CA ASP A 82 4.75 7.72 20.63
C ASP A 82 5.83 6.70 21.01
N ASP A 83 6.29 5.89 20.06
CA ASP A 83 7.25 4.80 20.32
C ASP A 83 8.66 5.06 19.79
N LYS A 84 8.88 6.22 19.16
CA LYS A 84 10.17 6.64 18.58
C LYS A 84 10.74 5.63 17.59
N MET A 85 9.88 4.85 16.93
CA MET A 85 10.29 3.97 15.84
C MET A 85 10.18 4.72 14.51
N GLU A 86 11.20 4.60 13.66
CA GLU A 86 11.15 5.12 12.30
C GLU A 86 10.28 4.22 11.42
N ARG A 87 9.35 4.84 10.69
CA ARG A 87 8.42 4.15 9.79
C ARG A 87 8.38 4.80 8.42
N ILE A 88 7.91 4.03 7.45
CA ILE A 88 7.74 4.44 6.06
C ILE A 88 6.33 5.03 5.86
N TYR A 89 6.27 6.24 5.29
CA TYR A 89 5.04 6.96 4.96
C TYR A 89 5.02 7.31 3.47
N PRO A 90 3.89 7.13 2.75
CA PRO A 90 3.77 7.58 1.37
C PRO A 90 3.75 9.12 1.29
N GLN A 91 4.32 9.69 0.23
CA GLN A 91 4.36 11.14 0.02
C GLN A 91 2.97 11.79 0.12
N ALA A 92 1.95 11.13 -0.43
CA ALA A 92 0.57 11.59 -0.38
C ALA A 92 0.11 11.91 1.05
N LEU A 93 0.49 11.09 2.03
CA LEU A 93 0.19 11.26 3.44
C LEU A 93 1.10 12.31 4.09
N VAL A 94 2.40 12.27 3.81
CA VAL A 94 3.39 13.19 4.41
C VAL A 94 3.04 14.65 4.15
N LYS A 95 2.60 14.98 2.94
CA LYS A 95 2.09 16.32 2.58
C LYS A 95 0.97 16.79 3.51
N GLN A 96 0.11 15.88 3.97
CA GLN A 96 -1.03 16.24 4.82
C GLN A 96 -0.62 16.64 6.24
N PHE A 97 0.60 16.30 6.67
CA PHE A 97 1.12 16.72 7.98
C PHE A 97 1.50 18.20 8.02
N GLN A 98 1.71 18.83 6.86
CA GLN A 98 2.03 20.26 6.73
C GLN A 98 3.21 20.68 7.62
N PHE A 99 4.31 19.91 7.57
CA PHE A 99 5.51 20.24 8.32
C PHE A 99 6.08 21.59 7.87
N PRO A 100 6.52 22.48 8.80
CA PRO A 100 7.08 23.78 8.44
C PRO A 100 8.33 23.68 7.55
N GLU A 101 9.11 22.62 7.75
CA GLU A 101 10.26 22.27 6.95
C GLU A 101 10.05 20.86 6.40
N HIS A 102 10.17 20.73 5.09
CA HIS A 102 10.05 19.46 4.39
C HIS A 102 10.95 19.47 3.15
N PRO A 103 11.34 18.30 2.65
CA PRO A 103 12.09 18.21 1.41
C PRO A 103 11.23 18.57 0.20
N GLN A 104 11.87 18.80 -0.95
CA GLN A 104 11.13 18.94 -2.20
C GLN A 104 10.41 17.62 -2.52
N TYR A 105 9.10 17.69 -2.66
CA TYR A 105 8.27 16.57 -3.09
C TYR A 105 8.47 16.26 -4.58
N ASP A 106 8.28 15.00 -4.97
CA ASP A 106 8.21 14.62 -6.38
C ASP A 106 6.92 15.12 -7.02
N ASP A 107 6.92 15.23 -8.36
CA ASP A 107 5.79 15.74 -9.15
C ASP A 107 4.49 14.94 -8.94
N PHE A 108 4.62 13.64 -8.70
CA PHE A 108 3.51 12.71 -8.48
C PHE A 108 3.59 12.08 -7.11
N ASP A 109 2.44 11.94 -6.45
CA ASP A 109 2.30 11.22 -5.19
C ASP A 109 1.97 9.75 -5.41
N ILE A 110 1.19 9.44 -6.45
CA ILE A 110 0.68 8.10 -6.77
C ILE A 110 0.93 7.78 -8.25
N ILE A 111 1.41 6.57 -8.53
CA ILE A 111 1.33 5.94 -9.86
C ILE A 111 0.20 4.92 -9.82
N ILE A 112 -0.65 4.93 -10.84
CA ILE A 112 -1.76 3.99 -10.95
C ILE A 112 -1.98 3.59 -12.41
N ARG A 113 -2.26 2.32 -12.63
CA ARG A 113 -2.42 1.75 -13.96
C ARG A 113 -3.59 0.77 -13.98
N PHE A 114 -4.32 0.77 -15.08
CA PHE A 114 -5.48 -0.12 -15.26
C PHE A 114 -5.41 -0.86 -16.58
N ASN A 115 -5.77 -2.14 -16.52
CA ASN A 115 -5.72 -3.04 -17.66
C ASN A 115 -6.98 -2.90 -18.52
N SER A 116 -6.82 -2.37 -19.74
CA SER A 116 -7.93 -2.15 -20.65
C SER A 116 -8.57 -3.40 -21.23
N ARG A 117 -7.98 -4.59 -21.04
CA ARG A 117 -8.62 -5.87 -21.42
C ARG A 117 -9.77 -6.26 -20.51
N VAL A 118 -9.78 -5.74 -19.29
CA VAL A 118 -10.84 -6.00 -18.35
C VAL A 118 -12.12 -5.39 -18.90
N ARG A 119 -13.20 -6.17 -18.82
CA ARG A 119 -14.53 -5.70 -19.20
C ARG A 119 -15.04 -4.77 -18.11
N PHE A 120 -14.70 -3.51 -18.22
CA PHE A 120 -15.20 -2.52 -17.29
C PHE A 120 -16.62 -2.08 -17.63
N TYR A 121 -17.37 -1.75 -16.59
CA TYR A 121 -18.63 -1.03 -16.65
C TYR A 121 -18.38 0.41 -16.22
N PHE A 122 -19.05 1.32 -16.91
CA PHE A 122 -19.05 2.74 -16.60
C PHE A 122 -20.50 3.21 -16.42
N PRO A 123 -20.78 4.10 -15.45
CA PRO A 123 -22.10 4.72 -15.29
C PRO A 123 -22.65 5.38 -16.56
N GLU A 124 -21.78 5.79 -17.48
CA GLU A 124 -22.13 6.33 -18.79
C GLU A 124 -22.61 5.28 -19.81
N ASP A 125 -22.52 3.98 -19.50
CA ASP A 125 -23.00 2.91 -20.37
C ASP A 125 -24.54 2.89 -20.41
N THR A 126 -25.10 2.66 -21.60
CA THR A 126 -26.56 2.59 -21.80
C THR A 126 -27.17 1.27 -21.34
N THR A 127 -26.34 0.28 -21.02
CA THR A 127 -26.75 -1.04 -20.57
C THR A 127 -26.39 -1.22 -19.09
N PRO A 128 -27.23 -1.94 -18.31
CA PRO A 128 -26.85 -2.35 -16.96
C PRO A 128 -25.55 -3.14 -16.94
N ILE A 129 -24.87 -3.13 -15.80
CA ILE A 129 -23.63 -3.91 -15.61
C ILE A 129 -23.88 -5.40 -15.88
N GLY A 130 -23.06 -6.00 -16.73
CA GLY A 130 -23.11 -7.43 -17.01
C GLY A 130 -22.46 -8.26 -15.91
N PRO A 131 -22.79 -9.57 -15.80
CA PRO A 131 -22.31 -10.45 -14.72
C PRO A 131 -20.80 -10.72 -14.74
N LYS A 132 -20.09 -10.32 -15.80
CA LYS A 132 -18.63 -10.44 -15.95
C LYS A 132 -17.93 -9.08 -16.07
N GLN A 133 -18.67 -7.99 -15.87
CA GLN A 133 -18.10 -6.66 -15.89
C GLN A 133 -17.75 -6.21 -14.47
N TYR A 134 -16.67 -5.43 -14.36
CA TYR A 134 -16.24 -4.81 -13.12
C TYR A 134 -16.56 -3.32 -13.16
N ASP A 135 -17.05 -2.75 -12.07
CA ASP A 135 -17.25 -1.30 -11.99
C ASP A 135 -15.88 -0.60 -11.94
N PHE A 136 -15.62 0.28 -12.91
CA PHE A 136 -14.32 0.94 -13.01
C PHE A 136 -14.11 1.97 -11.90
N GLU A 137 -15.15 2.71 -11.51
CA GLU A 137 -15.06 3.72 -10.45
C GLU A 137 -14.75 3.08 -9.09
N PHE A 138 -15.39 1.95 -8.80
CA PHE A 138 -15.07 1.14 -7.62
C PHE A 138 -13.58 0.76 -7.61
N THR A 139 -13.11 0.21 -8.73
CA THR A 139 -11.72 -0.25 -8.86
C THR A 139 -10.74 0.92 -8.72
N VAL A 140 -11.02 2.06 -9.35
CA VAL A 140 -10.20 3.28 -9.20
C VAL A 140 -10.15 3.75 -7.76
N THR A 141 -11.29 3.75 -7.06
CA THR A 141 -11.34 4.17 -5.66
C THR A 141 -10.51 3.25 -4.77
N HIS A 142 -10.61 1.93 -4.97
CA HIS A 142 -9.84 0.92 -4.27
C HIS A 142 -8.32 1.15 -4.41
N GLU A 143 -7.83 1.24 -5.64
CA GLU A 143 -6.41 1.44 -5.92
C GLU A 143 -5.89 2.78 -5.37
N LEU A 144 -6.70 3.85 -5.44
CA LEU A 144 -6.29 5.12 -4.85
C LEU A 144 -6.09 5.01 -3.33
N LEU A 145 -6.86 4.19 -2.61
CA LEU A 145 -6.64 3.99 -1.17
C LEU A 145 -5.31 3.27 -0.87
N HIS A 146 -4.87 2.34 -1.71
CA HIS A 146 -3.52 1.78 -1.63
C HIS A 146 -2.46 2.88 -1.86
N GLY A 147 -2.61 3.71 -2.89
CA GLY A 147 -1.72 4.85 -3.13
C GLY A 147 -1.66 5.86 -1.97
N LEU A 148 -2.73 5.94 -1.16
CA LEU A 148 -2.77 6.77 0.05
C LEU A 148 -2.09 6.13 1.27
N GLY A 149 -1.77 4.84 1.28
CA GLY A 149 -1.12 4.18 2.42
C GLY A 149 -1.84 2.97 3.01
N PHE A 150 -2.93 2.50 2.40
CA PHE A 150 -3.58 1.26 2.82
C PHE A 150 -2.80 0.05 2.29
N TYR A 151 -1.67 -0.30 2.89
CA TYR A 151 -0.93 -1.52 2.52
C TYR A 151 0.06 -1.90 3.62
N SER A 152 0.37 -3.18 3.72
CA SER A 152 1.49 -3.67 4.52
C SER A 152 2.76 -3.73 3.68
N LEU A 153 3.91 -3.51 4.32
CA LEU A 153 5.22 -3.72 3.69
C LEU A 153 5.85 -5.08 4.03
N TRP A 154 5.18 -5.94 4.81
CA TRP A 154 5.64 -7.31 4.95
C TRP A 154 5.53 -8.03 3.61
N GLN A 155 6.63 -8.59 3.11
CA GLN A 155 6.66 -9.24 1.80
C GLN A 155 7.58 -10.47 1.85
N PRO A 156 7.48 -11.40 0.87
CA PRO A 156 8.49 -12.44 0.68
C PRO A 156 9.88 -11.82 0.54
N LEU A 157 10.90 -12.63 0.83
CA LEU A 157 12.27 -12.18 0.69
C LEU A 157 12.57 -11.85 -0.78
N PRO A 158 13.36 -10.80 -1.08
CA PRO A 158 13.52 -10.33 -2.46
C PRO A 158 14.18 -11.31 -3.44
N PHE A 159 14.86 -12.34 -2.93
CA PHE A 159 15.48 -13.42 -3.71
C PHE A 159 14.64 -14.70 -3.72
N ASP A 160 13.45 -14.66 -3.13
CA ASP A 160 12.49 -15.76 -3.02
C ASP A 160 11.10 -15.26 -3.44
N GLU A 161 10.99 -14.81 -4.71
CA GLU A 161 9.76 -14.25 -5.27
C GLU A 161 8.60 -15.26 -5.26
N THR A 162 8.90 -16.56 -5.36
CA THR A 162 7.92 -17.67 -5.22
C THR A 162 7.51 -17.94 -3.78
N ASN A 163 8.19 -17.31 -2.81
CA ASN A 163 8.00 -17.46 -1.37
C ASN A 163 8.11 -18.94 -0.91
N ASP A 164 9.04 -19.70 -1.50
CA ASP A 164 9.26 -21.11 -1.17
C ASP A 164 9.84 -21.28 0.24
N LEU A 165 10.63 -20.31 0.71
CA LEU A 165 11.12 -20.23 2.09
C LEU A 165 9.97 -19.95 3.06
N ARG A 166 8.84 -19.43 2.56
CA ARG A 166 7.62 -19.12 3.33
C ARG A 166 8.00 -18.25 4.52
N ALA A 167 8.62 -17.13 4.21
CA ALA A 167 9.24 -16.22 5.17
C ALA A 167 8.94 -14.79 4.72
N LEU A 168 8.41 -13.96 5.63
CA LEU A 168 8.10 -12.57 5.34
C LEU A 168 9.02 -11.64 6.10
N CYS A 169 9.43 -10.55 5.47
CA CYS A 169 10.24 -9.50 6.09
C CYS A 169 9.69 -8.13 5.66
N PRO A 170 9.74 -7.11 6.53
CA PRO A 170 9.63 -5.73 6.05
C PRO A 170 10.82 -5.40 5.14
N PRO A 171 10.76 -4.32 4.35
CA PRO A 171 11.82 -3.94 3.46
C PRO A 171 13.12 -3.73 4.24
N ILE A 172 14.18 -4.38 3.75
CA ILE A 172 15.55 -4.14 4.17
C ILE A 172 16.06 -3.02 3.28
N VAL A 173 16.09 -1.81 3.83
CA VAL A 173 16.30 -0.58 3.07
C VAL A 173 17.50 0.16 3.62
N VAL A 174 18.36 0.64 2.73
CA VAL A 174 19.27 1.73 3.06
C VAL A 174 18.43 2.99 3.00
N ILE A 175 18.39 3.76 4.08
CA ILE A 175 17.67 5.02 4.11
C ILE A 175 18.68 6.12 4.37
N ASN A 176 18.76 7.01 3.38
CA ASN A 176 19.46 8.28 3.50
C ASN A 176 18.76 9.15 4.53
N SER A 177 19.09 8.88 5.79
CA SER A 177 18.78 9.73 6.93
C SER A 177 19.58 11.05 6.85
N GLY A 178 20.41 11.23 5.82
CA GLY A 178 21.09 12.46 5.47
C GLY A 178 20.26 13.44 4.64
N LYS A 179 19.53 14.31 5.36
CA LYS A 179 19.11 15.70 5.02
C LYS A 179 17.69 15.92 4.46
N ASP A 180 17.01 14.93 3.90
CA ASP A 180 15.63 15.08 3.41
C ASP A 180 14.66 13.93 3.78
N GLY A 181 15.13 12.87 4.45
CA GLY A 181 14.27 11.75 4.87
C GLY A 181 13.80 10.87 3.72
N LYS A 182 14.45 10.96 2.55
CA LYS A 182 14.18 10.12 1.38
C LYS A 182 14.67 8.69 1.60
N VAL A 183 13.98 7.75 0.97
CA VAL A 183 14.42 6.37 0.83
C VAL A 183 15.18 6.25 -0.50
N ASP A 184 16.47 6.54 -0.47
CA ASP A 184 17.37 6.40 -1.63
C ASP A 184 18.20 5.11 -1.47
N SER A 185 18.36 4.33 -2.55
CA SER A 185 19.03 3.02 -2.54
C SER A 185 20.56 3.08 -2.51
N ASP A 186 21.17 4.26 -2.66
CA ASP A 186 22.54 4.39 -3.17
C ASP A 186 23.47 5.16 -2.21
N SER A 187 23.48 4.79 -0.93
CA SER A 187 24.62 5.13 -0.05
C SER A 187 25.28 3.83 0.44
N PRO A 188 26.39 3.38 -0.17
CA PRO A 188 27.14 2.21 0.32
C PRO A 188 27.73 2.41 1.72
N ASP A 189 27.71 3.64 2.24
CA ASP A 189 28.24 4.02 3.56
C ASP A 189 27.16 4.04 4.66
N GLU A 190 25.89 3.77 4.34
CA GLU A 190 24.80 3.77 5.34
C GLU A 190 24.40 2.36 5.77
N PRO A 191 24.15 2.16 7.08
CA PRO A 191 23.77 0.84 7.59
C PRO A 191 22.43 0.41 7.01
N LEU A 192 22.30 -0.89 6.75
CA LEU A 192 21.01 -1.50 6.43
C LEU A 192 20.02 -1.14 7.55
N THR A 193 18.77 -0.90 7.19
CA THR A 193 17.67 -0.72 8.15
C THR A 193 16.51 -1.62 7.78
N VAL A 194 15.74 -2.04 8.78
CA VAL A 194 14.48 -2.76 8.57
C VAL A 194 13.38 -1.80 9.00
N LYS A 195 12.49 -1.39 8.11
CA LYS A 195 11.43 -0.43 8.47
C LYS A 195 10.07 -0.94 8.05
N GLU A 196 9.11 -0.79 8.95
CA GLU A 196 7.71 -1.07 8.67
C GLU A 196 7.00 0.18 8.12
N SER A 197 5.84 0.00 7.49
CA SER A 197 4.99 1.11 7.12
C SER A 197 4.25 1.69 8.33
N ILE A 198 3.70 2.90 8.18
CA ILE A 198 2.74 3.43 9.15
C ILE A 198 1.49 2.56 9.30
N PHE A 199 1.08 1.82 8.27
CA PHE A 199 -0.03 0.88 8.37
C PHE A 199 0.32 -0.29 9.29
N ASP A 200 1.52 -0.86 9.14
CA ASP A 200 2.01 -2.00 9.92
C ASP A 200 2.09 -1.69 11.42
N LYS A 201 2.28 -0.42 11.80
CA LYS A 201 2.24 0.07 13.19
C LYS A 201 1.03 -0.44 13.95
N TYR A 202 -0.13 -0.45 13.29
CA TYR A 202 -1.41 -0.78 13.91
C TYR A 202 -1.80 -2.24 13.68
N MET A 203 -0.96 -3.03 13.01
CA MET A 203 -1.21 -4.44 12.81
C MET A 203 -0.94 -5.21 14.11
N ILE A 204 -1.91 -6.04 14.50
CA ILE A 204 -1.89 -6.84 15.72
C ILE A 204 -2.18 -8.30 15.41
N ARG A 205 -1.76 -9.18 16.32
CA ARG A 205 -2.23 -10.56 16.38
C ARG A 205 -3.58 -10.61 17.07
N LEU A 206 -4.55 -11.25 16.42
CA LEU A 206 -5.90 -11.39 16.96
C LEU A 206 -6.01 -12.42 18.10
N ASP A 207 -5.02 -13.31 18.24
CA ASP A 207 -5.03 -14.33 19.30
C ASP A 207 -4.66 -13.78 20.68
N ASN A 208 -3.85 -12.71 20.74
CA ASN A 208 -3.34 -12.18 22.00
C ASN A 208 -3.23 -10.65 22.07
N GLY A 209 -3.51 -9.93 20.98
CA GLY A 209 -3.48 -8.46 20.92
C GLY A 209 -2.09 -7.84 20.82
N SER A 210 -1.03 -8.64 20.68
CA SER A 210 0.33 -8.10 20.50
C SER A 210 0.52 -7.46 19.13
N PHE A 211 1.22 -6.33 19.10
CA PHE A 211 1.55 -5.61 17.86
C PHE A 211 2.62 -6.33 17.05
N ILE A 212 2.45 -6.34 15.73
CA ILE A 212 3.46 -6.86 14.80
C ILE A 212 4.73 -6.00 14.80
N SER A 213 4.65 -4.72 15.21
CA SER A 213 5.83 -3.88 15.41
C SER A 213 6.86 -4.48 16.38
N GLU A 214 6.47 -5.37 17.29
CA GLU A 214 7.41 -6.08 18.15
C GLU A 214 8.33 -7.05 17.38
N TYR A 215 7.92 -7.50 16.20
CA TYR A 215 8.76 -8.30 15.29
C TYR A 215 9.74 -7.42 14.55
N THR A 216 9.25 -6.31 13.98
CA THR A 216 10.08 -5.31 13.32
C THR A 216 11.15 -4.74 14.27
N LYS A 217 10.80 -4.43 15.53
CA LYS A 217 11.74 -3.96 16.55
C LYS A 217 12.88 -4.95 16.81
N LYS A 218 12.59 -6.25 16.87
CA LYS A 218 13.62 -7.29 17.05
C LYS A 218 14.58 -7.33 15.86
N MET A 219 14.06 -7.25 14.64
CA MET A 219 14.86 -7.18 13.42
C MET A 219 15.71 -5.91 13.37
N GLN A 220 15.14 -4.74 13.70
CA GLN A 220 15.88 -3.48 13.81
C GLN A 220 17.00 -3.56 14.84
N ASN A 221 16.70 -4.04 16.04
CA ASN A 221 17.70 -4.19 17.10
C ASN A 221 18.84 -5.14 16.70
N TYR A 222 18.54 -6.20 15.94
CA TYR A 222 19.58 -7.07 15.40
C TYR A 222 20.52 -6.28 14.49
N VAL A 223 19.97 -5.54 13.53
CA VAL A 223 20.79 -4.79 12.56
C VAL A 223 21.61 -3.71 13.27
N SER A 224 21.02 -2.96 14.20
CA SER A 224 21.72 -1.93 14.98
C SER A 224 22.79 -2.49 15.93
N SER A 225 22.61 -3.72 16.44
CA SER A 225 23.57 -4.34 17.37
C SER A 225 24.68 -5.12 16.66
N ASN A 226 24.51 -5.41 15.37
CA ASN A 226 25.42 -6.24 14.59
C ASN A 226 25.84 -5.53 13.30
N GLU A 227 26.48 -4.37 13.42
CA GLU A 227 26.91 -3.54 12.27
C GLU A 227 27.75 -4.28 11.22
N LYS A 228 28.40 -5.39 11.60
CA LYS A 228 29.23 -6.22 10.71
C LYS A 228 28.53 -7.50 10.21
N ALA A 229 27.30 -7.76 10.64
CA ALA A 229 26.54 -8.91 10.18
C ALA A 229 26.27 -8.78 8.68
N THR A 230 26.48 -9.88 7.96
CA THR A 230 26.11 -9.98 6.56
C THR A 230 24.58 -10.09 6.44
N LEU A 231 24.06 -9.89 5.22
CA LEU A 231 22.66 -10.20 4.92
C LEU A 231 22.34 -11.66 5.26
N GLN A 232 23.26 -12.59 5.02
CA GLN A 232 23.08 -14.00 5.37
C GLN A 232 22.92 -14.20 6.88
N ASP A 233 23.77 -13.56 7.70
CA ASP A 233 23.68 -13.65 9.16
C ASP A 233 22.33 -13.12 9.67
N PHE A 234 21.86 -12.00 9.09
CA PHE A 234 20.54 -11.45 9.39
C PHE A 234 19.43 -12.43 9.03
N LEU A 235 19.45 -12.98 7.82
CA LEU A 235 18.42 -13.92 7.36
C LEU A 235 18.38 -15.15 8.26
N GLU A 236 19.51 -15.77 8.56
CA GLU A 236 19.58 -16.95 9.44
C GLU A 236 19.08 -16.64 10.85
N SER A 237 19.52 -15.51 11.42
CA SER A 237 19.16 -15.13 12.78
C SER A 237 17.68 -14.75 12.92
N GLN A 238 17.12 -14.05 11.93
CA GLN A 238 15.76 -13.52 11.96
C GLN A 238 14.73 -14.44 11.28
N PHE A 239 15.17 -15.54 10.64
CA PHE A 239 14.30 -16.51 9.98
C PHE A 239 13.12 -16.98 10.84
N PRO A 240 13.27 -17.28 12.15
CA PRO A 240 12.15 -17.70 12.99
C PRO A 240 11.04 -16.65 13.08
N ILE A 241 11.40 -15.35 13.11
CA ILE A 241 10.43 -14.25 13.12
C ILE A 241 9.76 -14.15 11.75
N MET A 242 10.55 -14.21 10.67
CA MET A 242 10.04 -14.14 9.30
C MET A 242 9.05 -15.27 9.01
N ARG A 243 9.38 -16.49 9.48
CA ARG A 243 8.51 -17.67 9.35
C ARG A 243 7.25 -17.55 10.20
N THR A 244 7.36 -16.99 11.40
CA THR A 244 6.20 -16.72 12.26
C THR A 244 5.25 -15.76 11.57
N MET A 245 5.77 -14.67 10.99
CA MET A 245 4.93 -13.72 10.27
C MET A 245 4.26 -14.35 9.04
N PHE A 246 4.97 -15.16 8.25
CA PHE A 246 4.35 -15.93 7.16
C PHE A 246 3.17 -16.80 7.63
N LEU A 247 3.36 -17.54 8.72
CA LEU A 247 2.32 -18.42 9.28
C LEU A 247 1.10 -17.63 9.79
N LEU A 248 1.32 -16.43 10.32
CA LEU A 248 0.23 -15.54 10.68
C LEU A 248 -0.47 -15.04 9.41
N ALA A 249 0.26 -14.45 8.47
CA ALA A 249 -0.28 -13.87 7.25
C ALA A 249 -0.99 -14.87 6.30
N THR A 250 -0.86 -16.17 6.55
CA THR A 250 -1.52 -17.25 5.78
C THR A 250 -2.47 -18.12 6.61
N ARG A 251 -2.78 -17.69 7.84
CA ARG A 251 -3.78 -18.31 8.71
C ARG A 251 -5.00 -17.41 8.81
N PRO A 252 -6.20 -17.86 8.38
CA PRO A 252 -7.41 -17.04 8.44
C PRO A 252 -7.65 -16.43 9.82
N LYS A 253 -7.97 -15.12 9.84
CA LYS A 253 -8.32 -14.35 11.04
C LYS A 253 -7.24 -14.36 12.12
N SER A 254 -5.98 -14.41 11.73
CA SER A 254 -4.83 -14.36 12.65
C SER A 254 -4.36 -12.92 12.94
N LEU A 255 -4.54 -12.01 11.98
CA LEU A 255 -4.05 -10.64 12.01
C LEU A 255 -5.21 -9.66 11.82
N GLY A 256 -5.11 -8.52 12.48
CA GLY A 256 -6.03 -7.41 12.34
C GLY A 256 -5.29 -6.09 12.39
N PHE A 257 -5.92 -5.03 11.90
CA PHE A 257 -5.53 -3.65 12.15
C PHE A 257 -6.31 -3.15 13.36
N LEU A 258 -5.66 -2.50 14.33
CA LEU A 258 -6.31 -1.92 15.51
C LEU A 258 -6.41 -0.40 15.35
N PRO A 259 -7.58 0.14 14.95
CA PRO A 259 -7.70 1.58 14.71
C PRO A 259 -7.52 2.45 15.95
N HIS A 260 -7.24 3.74 15.73
CA HIS A 260 -7.02 4.75 16.78
C HIS A 260 -8.18 4.85 17.78
N ASN A 261 -9.41 4.59 17.33
CA ASN A 261 -10.61 4.67 18.14
C ASN A 261 -10.99 3.33 18.82
N SER A 262 -10.14 2.31 18.75
CA SER A 262 -10.36 1.02 19.41
C SER A 262 -10.27 1.12 20.93
N LYS A 263 -11.17 0.42 21.62
CA LYS A 263 -11.17 0.24 23.08
C LYS A 263 -10.62 -1.12 23.48
N SER A 264 -10.67 -2.09 22.58
CA SER A 264 -10.16 -3.44 22.79
C SER A 264 -9.79 -4.11 21.48
N ILE A 265 -9.15 -5.29 21.58
CA ILE A 265 -8.84 -6.15 20.43
C ILE A 265 -10.07 -6.51 19.57
N ASN A 266 -11.27 -6.54 20.15
CA ASN A 266 -12.50 -6.87 19.42
C ASN A 266 -12.92 -5.79 18.42
N ASP A 267 -12.36 -4.58 18.54
CA ASP A 267 -12.62 -3.48 17.61
C ASP A 267 -11.75 -3.57 16.35
N ALA A 268 -10.77 -4.48 16.33
CA ALA A 268 -9.85 -4.64 15.22
C ALA A 268 -10.58 -4.93 13.89
N VAL A 269 -10.02 -4.39 12.82
CA VAL A 269 -10.41 -4.69 11.44
C VAL A 269 -9.63 -5.92 11.01
N ILE A 270 -10.33 -7.01 10.70
CA ILE A 270 -9.69 -8.28 10.36
C ILE A 270 -9.02 -8.15 8.99
N LEU A 271 -7.74 -8.48 8.90
CA LEU A 271 -6.98 -8.42 7.65
C LEU A 271 -7.06 -9.75 6.89
N GLU A 272 -6.94 -9.67 5.57
CA GLU A 272 -6.93 -10.82 4.68
C GLU A 272 -5.71 -11.71 4.95
N THR A 273 -5.98 -12.89 5.48
CA THR A 273 -4.96 -13.87 5.90
C THR A 273 -5.34 -15.29 5.48
N SER A 274 -6.35 -15.42 4.61
CA SER A 274 -6.88 -16.69 4.13
C SER A 274 -6.33 -17.12 2.78
N ILE A 275 -5.61 -16.23 2.08
CA ILE A 275 -4.97 -16.53 0.80
C ILE A 275 -3.83 -17.56 1.01
N PRO A 276 -3.91 -18.76 0.39
CA PRO A 276 -2.85 -19.75 0.51
C PRO A 276 -1.53 -19.25 -0.08
N GLY A 277 -0.42 -19.52 0.62
CA GLY A 277 0.92 -19.24 0.08
C GLY A 277 1.40 -17.80 0.21
N TYR A 278 0.59 -16.89 0.78
CA TYR A 278 0.84 -15.45 0.82
C TYR A 278 0.97 -14.84 -0.57
N GLN A 279 0.03 -13.99 -0.94
CA GLN A 279 0.07 -13.30 -2.21
C GLN A 279 0.54 -11.86 -1.99
N PRO A 280 1.74 -11.48 -2.48
CA PRO A 280 2.24 -10.11 -2.44
C PRO A 280 1.21 -9.09 -2.93
N GLY A 281 1.14 -7.94 -2.28
CA GLY A 281 0.13 -6.90 -2.56
C GLY A 281 -1.30 -7.25 -2.12
N SER A 282 -1.64 -8.52 -1.91
CA SER A 282 -3.00 -8.95 -1.51
C SER A 282 -3.11 -9.31 -0.03
N SER A 283 -2.34 -10.31 0.41
CA SER A 283 -2.34 -10.77 1.81
C SER A 283 -1.91 -9.64 2.74
N VAL A 284 -2.60 -9.47 3.87
CA VAL A 284 -2.46 -8.43 4.91
C VAL A 284 -2.57 -6.96 4.47
N SER A 285 -2.54 -6.68 3.16
CA SER A 285 -2.80 -5.35 2.58
C SER A 285 -4.28 -5.11 2.25
N HIS A 286 -5.15 -6.07 2.55
CA HIS A 286 -6.59 -6.01 2.35
C HIS A 286 -7.33 -6.43 3.63
N VAL A 287 -8.63 -6.12 3.69
CA VAL A 287 -9.52 -6.64 4.72
C VAL A 287 -10.02 -8.03 4.36
N ASP A 288 -10.34 -8.84 5.38
CA ASP A 288 -10.83 -10.22 5.21
C ASP A 288 -12.11 -10.26 4.36
N LEU A 289 -12.02 -10.90 3.18
CA LEU A 289 -13.11 -10.93 2.22
C LEU A 289 -14.37 -11.57 2.83
N SER A 290 -14.22 -12.69 3.54
CA SER A 290 -15.35 -13.44 4.10
C SER A 290 -16.15 -12.64 5.13
N THR A 291 -15.47 -11.75 5.85
CA THR A 291 -16.03 -10.93 6.91
C THR A 291 -16.72 -9.69 6.35
N TYR A 292 -16.14 -9.04 5.32
CA TYR A 292 -16.57 -7.70 4.93
C TYR A 292 -17.30 -7.58 3.59
N ASN A 293 -17.30 -8.61 2.74
CA ASN A 293 -17.86 -8.55 1.37
C ASN A 293 -19.35 -8.15 1.28
N ASN A 294 -20.11 -8.30 2.37
CA ASN A 294 -21.52 -7.88 2.45
C ASN A 294 -21.77 -6.88 3.60
N THR A 295 -20.78 -6.05 3.91
CA THR A 295 -20.84 -4.99 4.92
C THR A 295 -20.45 -3.66 4.28
N SER A 296 -20.57 -2.53 4.97
CA SER A 296 -20.10 -1.23 4.44
C SER A 296 -18.59 -1.14 4.21
N ASP A 297 -17.79 -2.08 4.71
CA ASP A 297 -16.33 -2.11 4.59
C ASP A 297 -15.83 -3.09 3.52
N TYR A 298 -16.59 -3.26 2.43
CA TYR A 298 -16.25 -4.15 1.31
C TYR A 298 -15.08 -3.64 0.44
N LEU A 299 -14.83 -2.32 0.44
CA LEU A 299 -14.03 -1.67 -0.61
C LEU A 299 -12.62 -2.24 -0.69
N MET A 300 -11.96 -2.44 0.46
CA MET A 300 -10.58 -2.91 0.53
C MET A 300 -10.46 -4.43 0.64
N ALA A 301 -11.43 -5.19 0.14
CA ALA A 301 -11.28 -6.63 -0.02
C ALA A 301 -10.47 -6.94 -1.29
N TYR A 302 -9.62 -7.96 -1.25
CA TYR A 302 -8.62 -8.23 -2.31
C TYR A 302 -9.19 -8.71 -3.65
N LYS A 303 -10.44 -9.19 -3.66
CA LYS A 303 -11.08 -9.77 -4.84
C LYS A 303 -12.15 -8.84 -5.38
N GLY A 304 -12.00 -8.45 -6.65
CA GLY A 304 -13.04 -7.74 -7.38
C GLY A 304 -14.32 -8.59 -7.50
N THR A 305 -15.48 -7.97 -7.28
CA THR A 305 -16.78 -8.66 -7.46
C THR A 305 -17.46 -8.17 -8.73
N PRO A 306 -17.53 -8.98 -9.80
CA PRO A 306 -18.16 -8.57 -11.05
C PRO A 306 -19.69 -8.52 -10.92
N GLY A 307 -20.33 -7.80 -11.85
CA GLY A 307 -21.79 -7.71 -11.92
C GLY A 307 -22.42 -6.82 -10.85
N ARG A 308 -21.63 -5.99 -10.18
CA ARG A 308 -22.10 -5.02 -9.19
C ARG A 308 -21.54 -3.64 -9.51
N THR A 309 -22.42 -2.64 -9.51
CA THR A 309 -22.04 -1.23 -9.60
C THR A 309 -21.58 -0.72 -8.23
N THR A 310 -20.89 0.42 -8.21
CA THR A 310 -20.56 1.14 -6.96
C THR A 310 -21.82 1.39 -6.11
N THR A 311 -22.96 1.71 -6.74
CA THR A 311 -24.24 1.92 -6.04
C THR A 311 -24.79 0.62 -5.44
N ASP A 312 -24.64 -0.51 -6.12
CA ASP A 312 -25.05 -1.82 -5.59
C ASP A 312 -24.26 -2.15 -4.33
N PHE A 313 -22.95 -1.91 -4.32
CA PHE A 313 -22.13 -2.15 -3.13
C PHE A 313 -22.55 -1.25 -1.96
N ILE A 314 -22.80 0.04 -2.19
CA ILE A 314 -23.28 0.97 -1.16
C ILE A 314 -24.60 0.46 -0.57
N SER A 315 -25.53 0.00 -1.43
CA SER A 315 -26.81 -0.56 -1.02
C SER A 315 -26.66 -1.82 -0.18
N ILE A 316 -25.80 -2.77 -0.61
CA ILE A 316 -25.48 -3.99 0.13
C ILE A 316 -24.85 -3.69 1.49
N GLY A 317 -24.00 -2.66 1.56
CA GLY A 317 -23.41 -2.16 2.79
C GLY A 317 -24.39 -1.42 3.71
N GLY A 318 -25.68 -1.40 3.39
CA GLY A 318 -26.73 -0.78 4.21
C GLY A 318 -26.92 0.71 3.96
N ASN A 319 -26.51 1.22 2.79
CA ASN A 319 -26.55 2.64 2.43
C ASN A 319 -25.80 3.53 3.43
N TYR A 320 -24.58 3.12 3.78
CA TYR A 320 -23.72 3.89 4.67
C TYR A 320 -23.54 5.33 4.14
N PRO A 321 -23.79 6.38 4.96
CA PRO A 321 -23.74 7.77 4.50
C PRO A 321 -22.39 8.22 3.94
N GLY A 322 -21.28 7.57 4.33
CA GLY A 322 -19.95 7.81 3.76
C GLY A 322 -19.75 7.21 2.36
N GLY A 323 -20.79 6.60 1.78
CA GLY A 323 -20.76 6.04 0.45
C GLY A 323 -19.87 4.80 0.37
N VAL A 324 -18.97 4.78 -0.62
CA VAL A 324 -18.12 3.62 -0.94
C VAL A 324 -17.03 3.36 0.09
N ILE A 325 -16.60 4.39 0.85
CA ILE A 325 -15.57 4.24 1.89
C ILE A 325 -16.27 3.98 3.22
N GLY A 326 -16.25 2.72 3.65
CA GLY A 326 -16.86 2.27 4.90
C GLY A 326 -16.22 2.87 6.17
N PRO A 327 -16.89 2.74 7.33
CA PRO A 327 -16.43 3.32 8.59
C PRO A 327 -15.12 2.71 9.10
N LYS A 328 -14.86 1.40 8.92
CA LYS A 328 -13.58 0.79 9.31
C LYS A 328 -12.47 1.19 8.36
N THR A 329 -12.74 1.24 7.06
CA THR A 329 -11.79 1.73 6.05
C THR A 329 -11.39 3.19 6.35
N LYS A 330 -12.37 4.05 6.65
CA LYS A 330 -12.14 5.42 7.12
C LYS A 330 -11.27 5.45 8.38
N SER A 331 -11.59 4.64 9.39
CA SER A 331 -10.84 4.59 10.66
C SER A 331 -9.38 4.13 10.47
N ILE A 332 -9.11 3.24 9.51
CA ILE A 332 -7.73 2.88 9.13
C ILE A 332 -6.98 4.09 8.58
N LEU A 333 -7.58 4.83 7.64
CA LEU A 333 -6.97 6.04 7.06
C LEU A 333 -6.74 7.12 8.12
N GLU A 334 -7.68 7.29 9.06
CA GLU A 334 -7.53 8.15 10.23
C GLU A 334 -6.35 7.75 11.11
N SER A 335 -6.21 6.45 11.36
CA SER A 335 -5.15 5.91 12.23
C SER A 335 -3.75 6.15 11.64
N ILE A 336 -3.59 6.00 10.33
CA ILE A 336 -2.29 6.24 9.69
C ILE A 336 -1.95 7.74 9.56
N GLY A 337 -2.95 8.64 9.64
CA GLY A 337 -2.69 10.07 9.74
C GLY A 337 -3.54 10.98 8.85
N TYR A 338 -4.57 10.47 8.15
CA TYR A 338 -5.48 11.33 7.40
C TYR A 338 -6.54 11.96 8.30
N ALA A 339 -6.82 13.25 8.09
CA ALA A 339 -7.88 13.93 8.81
C ALA A 339 -9.26 13.67 8.17
N THR A 340 -10.31 13.65 8.99
CA THR A 340 -11.71 13.59 8.55
C THR A 340 -12.55 14.64 9.28
N GLU A 341 -13.83 14.74 8.99
CA GLU A 341 -14.76 15.58 9.77
C GLU A 341 -14.82 15.18 11.25
N GLU A 342 -14.84 13.87 11.52
CA GLU A 342 -14.95 13.32 12.88
C GLU A 342 -13.61 13.27 13.61
N TYR A 343 -12.50 13.24 12.87
CA TYR A 343 -11.14 13.19 13.40
C TYR A 343 -10.21 14.19 12.67
N PRO A 344 -10.34 15.50 12.95
CA PRO A 344 -9.68 16.54 12.16
C PRO A 344 -8.18 16.70 12.43
N GLU A 345 -7.70 16.26 13.59
CA GLU A 345 -6.29 16.38 13.99
C GLU A 345 -5.73 15.00 14.36
N PRO A 346 -5.38 14.18 13.36
CA PRO A 346 -4.78 12.87 13.58
C PRO A 346 -3.37 12.99 14.15
N ILE A 347 -2.91 11.90 14.77
CA ILE A 347 -1.54 11.78 15.29
C ILE A 347 -0.56 11.94 14.13
N LYS A 348 0.41 12.84 14.29
CA LYS A 348 1.45 13.11 13.31
C LYS A 348 2.77 12.51 13.81
N PRO A 349 3.67 12.07 12.92
CA PRO A 349 5.03 11.77 13.30
C PRO A 349 5.84 13.05 13.51
N GLN A 350 7.08 12.90 14.01
CA GLN A 350 7.98 14.03 14.19
C GLN A 350 8.33 14.63 12.83
N PRO A 351 8.49 15.97 12.75
CA PRO A 351 9.00 16.62 11.56
C PRO A 351 10.38 16.11 11.16
N PHE A 352 10.77 16.35 9.90
CA PHE A 352 12.11 16.08 9.42
C PHE A 352 13.16 16.78 10.31
N VAL A 353 14.13 16.02 10.83
CA VAL A 353 15.20 16.58 11.65
C VAL A 353 16.33 17.07 10.72
N LYS A 354 16.75 18.33 10.85
CA LYS A 354 17.95 18.84 10.17
C LYS A 354 19.19 18.10 10.65
N SER A 355 20.02 17.63 9.72
CA SER A 355 21.36 17.09 10.01
C SER A 355 22.19 18.11 10.79
N SER A 356 22.67 17.74 11.98
CA SER A 356 23.88 18.34 12.53
C SER A 356 25.06 17.83 11.71
N ALA A 357 25.77 18.73 11.02
CA ALA A 357 26.97 18.40 10.28
C ALA A 357 28.06 17.84 11.21
N LYS A 358 28.23 16.51 11.24
CA LYS A 358 29.36 15.71 11.77
C LYS A 358 28.98 14.25 11.54
N HIS A 359 29.52 13.53 10.56
CA HIS A 359 30.90 13.05 10.55
C HIS A 359 31.37 12.76 9.13
N ASN A 360 32.55 13.27 8.79
CA ASN A 360 33.38 12.78 7.71
C ASN A 360 34.07 11.49 8.16
N SER A 361 34.00 10.43 7.37
CA SER A 361 35.10 9.46 7.23
C SER A 361 34.82 8.50 6.08
N ALA A 362 35.48 8.75 4.95
CA ALA A 362 35.58 7.85 3.82
C ALA A 362 36.45 6.62 4.17
N VAL A 363 36.08 5.43 3.68
CA VAL A 363 36.93 4.23 3.59
C VAL A 363 36.66 3.50 2.27
N PRO A 364 37.67 2.88 1.59
CA PRO A 364 37.53 2.41 0.22
C PRO A 364 37.14 0.92 0.07
N ILE A 365 36.37 0.66 -1.01
CA ILE A 365 36.48 -0.42 -2.01
C ILE A 365 35.73 -1.76 -1.82
N SER A 366 34.97 -2.03 -2.90
CA SER A 366 34.69 -3.29 -3.62
C SER A 366 33.47 -4.16 -3.29
N ALA A 367 32.69 -4.33 -4.36
CA ALA A 367 31.97 -5.54 -4.78
C ALA A 367 30.68 -5.91 -4.04
N ILE A 368 29.60 -5.16 -4.32
CA ILE A 368 28.24 -5.74 -4.34
C ILE A 368 27.52 -5.19 -5.57
N SER A 369 26.88 -6.09 -6.33
CA SER A 369 26.32 -5.82 -7.66
C SER A 369 25.07 -4.94 -7.60
N ASN A 370 25.15 -3.78 -8.28
CA ASN A 370 24.16 -2.70 -8.31
C ASN A 370 22.85 -2.98 -9.09
N SER A 371 22.50 -4.21 -9.43
CA SER A 371 21.34 -4.48 -10.31
C SER A 371 20.10 -5.01 -9.59
N VAL A 372 20.18 -5.40 -8.31
CA VAL A 372 19.09 -6.13 -7.64
C VAL A 372 18.21 -5.21 -6.77
N ILE A 373 18.73 -4.09 -6.27
CA ILE A 373 18.02 -3.22 -5.31
C ILE A 373 17.03 -2.27 -6.02
N PHE A 374 17.30 -1.88 -7.27
CA PHE A 374 16.46 -0.92 -8.02
C PHE A 374 15.15 -1.52 -8.56
N SER A 375 15.10 -2.82 -8.88
CA SER A 375 13.83 -3.47 -9.25
C SER A 375 12.99 -3.84 -8.02
N GLN A 376 13.58 -3.88 -6.82
CA GLN A 376 12.89 -4.26 -5.58
C GLN A 376 11.83 -3.24 -5.15
N PHE A 377 12.09 -1.94 -5.15
CA PHE A 377 11.05 -0.97 -4.74
C PHE A 377 9.88 -0.87 -5.72
N TYR A 378 10.16 -1.04 -7.01
CA TYR A 378 9.14 -1.02 -8.05
C TYR A 378 8.31 -2.30 -8.08
N ILE A 379 8.88 -3.48 -7.79
CA ILE A 379 8.14 -4.76 -7.76
C ILE A 379 7.44 -4.98 -6.40
N MET A 380 8.02 -4.52 -5.28
CA MET A 380 7.53 -4.86 -3.93
C MET A 380 6.28 -4.11 -3.45
N ILE A 381 5.84 -3.03 -4.11
CA ILE A 381 4.77 -2.16 -3.58
C ILE A 381 3.59 -2.00 -4.55
N PHE A 382 3.61 -2.64 -5.73
CA PHE A 382 2.38 -2.71 -6.51
C PHE A 382 1.37 -3.55 -5.77
N VAL A 383 0.32 -2.91 -5.28
CA VAL A 383 -0.88 -3.64 -4.92
C VAL A 383 -1.56 -3.99 -6.24
N ILE A 384 -1.80 -5.28 -6.42
CA ILE A 384 -2.37 -5.86 -7.61
C ILE A 384 -3.73 -6.41 -7.23
N VAL A 385 -4.78 -5.91 -7.88
CA VAL A 385 -6.10 -6.53 -7.79
C VAL A 385 -6.25 -7.54 -8.93
N ILE A 386 -6.65 -8.76 -8.58
CA ILE A 386 -6.71 -9.89 -9.51
C ILE A 386 -8.15 -10.39 -9.74
N LEU A 387 -8.45 -10.77 -10.99
CA LEU A 387 -9.56 -11.60 -11.43
C LEU A 387 -9.32 -13.06 -11.01
N LEU A 388 -9.82 -13.46 -9.83
CA LEU A 388 -9.81 -14.88 -9.42
C LEU A 388 -11.10 -15.62 -9.77
#